data_AF-A0A7I8CJ16-F1
#
_entry.id   AF-A0A7I8CJ16-F1
#
_cell.length_a   1.000
_cell.length_b   1.000
_cell.length_c   1.000
_cell.angle_alpha   90.00
_cell.angle_beta   90.00
_cell.angle_gamma   90.00
#
_symmetry.space_group_name_H-M   'P 1'
#
loop_
_entity.id
_entity.type
_entity.pdbx_description
1 polymer ?
#
loop_
_entity_poly.entity_id
_entity_poly.type
_entity_poly.pdbx_seq_one_letter_code
_entity_poly.pdbx_strand_id
1 'polypeptide(L)'
;MTIAEYAELGGYEGAEVVMWLTMRGALSSNVVCKHRSYYLPSMAGIATAIYEGEDSEPSPAIVERHRQKMAVELTNVEKLDGTYPFSIEMAVRAYRINDYLHRMVEPEHREAFKRDEEASFEAAGLTEQERDLIRRRDWRGLLHYGVIFFMLEKLGAVTGVSNLHIYAAMRGETLEAFQKTRNAPGALYSVAGKGSQNLSWDKSGSPKQ
;
A
#
# COMPACT_ATOMS: atom_id res chain seq x y z
N MET A 1 7.16 5.15 35.01
CA MET A 1 8.63 5.16 34.88
C MET A 1 8.99 5.69 33.52
N THR A 2 10.05 6.49 33.43
CA THR A 2 10.67 6.92 32.18
C THR A 2 11.50 5.78 31.58
N ILE A 3 11.85 5.88 30.29
CA ILE A 3 12.76 4.91 29.65
C ILE A 3 14.12 4.88 30.37
N ALA A 4 14.60 6.04 30.85
CA ALA A 4 15.85 6.12 31.60
C ALA A 4 15.80 5.33 32.92
N GLU A 5 14.69 5.38 33.64
CA GLU A 5 14.49 4.59 34.87
C GLU A 5 14.43 3.08 34.57
N TYR A 6 13.85 2.66 33.44
CA TYR A 6 13.93 1.27 33.01
C TYR A 6 15.36 0.85 32.65
N ALA A 7 16.08 1.70 31.92
CA ALA A 7 17.46 1.44 31.51
C ALA A 7 18.42 1.35 32.72
N GLU A 8 18.22 2.18 33.74
CA GLU A 8 18.99 2.15 34.98
C GLU A 8 18.82 0.81 35.73
N LEU A 9 17.61 0.23 35.72
CA LEU A 9 17.30 -1.01 36.41
C LEU A 9 17.64 -2.27 35.62
N GLY A 10 17.43 -2.24 34.30
CA GLY A 10 17.49 -3.42 33.43
C GLY A 10 18.61 -3.42 32.39
N GLY A 11 19.45 -2.38 32.35
CA GLY A 11 20.34 -2.11 31.23
C GLY A 11 19.62 -1.40 30.08
N TYR A 12 20.38 -0.70 29.23
CA TYR A 12 19.80 0.17 28.19
C TYR A 12 18.89 -0.59 27.22
N GLU A 13 19.37 -1.71 26.66
CA GLU A 13 18.58 -2.59 25.81
C GLU A 13 17.45 -3.29 26.58
N GLY A 14 17.67 -3.58 27.87
CA GLY A 14 16.65 -4.18 28.74
C GLY A 14 15.43 -3.29 28.95
N ALA A 15 15.49 -2.00 28.64
CA ALA A 15 14.33 -1.12 28.61
C ALA A 15 13.27 -1.53 27.55
N GLU A 16 13.59 -2.45 26.62
CA GLU A 16 12.65 -3.01 25.66
C GLU A 16 11.47 -3.78 26.30
N VAL A 17 11.53 -4.07 27.62
CA VAL A 17 10.42 -4.66 28.39
C VAL A 17 9.13 -3.83 28.34
N VAL A 18 9.16 -2.59 27.84
CA VAL A 18 7.93 -1.84 27.50
C VAL A 18 7.02 -2.60 26.53
N MET A 19 7.58 -3.44 25.65
CA MET A 19 6.77 -4.34 24.79
C MET A 19 5.95 -5.35 25.62
N TRP A 20 6.52 -5.82 26.74
CA TRP A 20 5.80 -6.71 27.66
C TRP A 20 4.65 -5.97 28.35
N LEU A 21 4.78 -4.66 28.59
CA LEU A 21 3.70 -3.83 29.13
C LEU A 21 2.58 -3.63 28.10
N THR A 22 2.90 -3.44 26.81
CA THR A 22 1.90 -3.42 25.74
C THR A 22 1.14 -4.74 25.67
N MET A 23 1.84 -5.87 25.71
CA MET A 23 1.22 -7.19 25.77
C MET A 23 0.32 -7.32 27.01
N ARG A 24 0.83 -6.98 28.21
CA ARG A 24 0.05 -7.06 29.46
C ARG A 24 -1.19 -6.17 29.43
N GLY A 25 -1.10 -4.99 28.81
CA GLY A 25 -2.22 -4.05 28.67
C GLY A 25 -3.33 -4.53 27.72
N ALA A 26 -3.04 -5.49 26.85
CA ALA A 26 -4.02 -6.14 25.98
C ALA A 26 -4.71 -7.36 26.62
N LEU A 27 -4.19 -7.85 27.75
CA LEU A 27 -4.80 -8.94 28.52
C LEU A 27 -5.91 -8.42 29.44
N SER A 28 -6.68 -9.35 29.99
CA SER A 28 -7.66 -9.12 31.06
C SER A 28 -7.10 -8.28 32.21
N SER A 29 -7.97 -7.57 32.92
CA SER A 29 -7.55 -6.74 34.07
C SER A 29 -6.85 -7.61 35.12
N ASN A 30 -7.36 -8.83 35.33
CA ASN A 30 -6.71 -9.87 36.14
C ASN A 30 -6.25 -11.04 35.27
N VAL A 31 -5.11 -11.61 35.62
CA VAL A 31 -4.51 -12.74 34.90
C VAL A 31 -3.96 -13.75 35.90
N VAL A 32 -4.08 -15.04 35.57
CA VAL A 32 -3.41 -16.13 36.27
C VAL A 32 -2.09 -16.43 35.58
N CYS A 33 -0.98 -16.36 36.31
CA CYS A 33 0.32 -16.80 35.80
C CYS A 33 0.38 -18.33 35.81
N LYS A 34 0.27 -18.96 34.64
CA LYS A 34 0.32 -20.42 34.48
C LYS A 34 1.74 -20.95 34.49
N HIS A 35 2.67 -20.16 33.98
CA HIS A 35 4.07 -20.52 33.94
C HIS A 35 4.93 -19.26 33.99
N ARG A 36 6.08 -19.37 34.67
CA ARG A 36 7.13 -18.36 34.63
C ARG A 36 8.48 -19.05 34.78
N SER A 37 9.41 -18.71 33.91
CA SER A 37 10.81 -19.15 34.00
C SER A 37 11.75 -17.97 33.83
N TYR A 38 12.94 -18.13 34.37
CA TYR A 38 14.05 -17.23 34.17
C TYR A 38 15.35 -18.03 34.16
N TYR A 39 16.21 -17.75 33.20
CA TYR A 39 17.53 -18.35 33.10
C TYR A 39 18.52 -17.36 32.51
N LEU A 40 19.72 -17.26 33.09
CA LEU A 40 20.77 -16.34 32.65
C LEU A 40 22.06 -17.11 32.37
N PRO A 41 22.20 -17.73 31.18
CA PRO A 41 23.41 -18.47 30.83
C PRO A 41 24.57 -17.56 30.38
N SER A 42 24.29 -16.30 30.03
CA SER A 42 25.25 -15.34 29.47
C SER A 42 24.78 -13.91 29.78
N MET A 43 24.77 -13.00 28.80
CA MET A 43 24.51 -11.58 29.00
C MET A 43 23.02 -11.22 29.13
N ALA A 44 22.13 -11.91 28.41
CA ALA A 44 20.69 -11.59 28.39
C ALA A 44 19.90 -12.55 29.28
N GLY A 45 19.05 -11.98 30.14
CA GLY A 45 18.11 -12.75 30.96
C GLY A 45 17.01 -13.35 30.10
N ILE A 46 17.01 -14.67 29.95
CA ILE A 46 15.99 -15.38 29.18
C ILE A 46 14.81 -15.63 30.12
N ALA A 47 13.77 -14.82 29.98
CA ALA A 47 12.53 -14.93 30.73
C ALA A 47 11.39 -15.43 29.84
N THR A 48 10.49 -16.23 30.40
CA THR A 48 9.21 -16.57 29.77
C THR A 48 8.09 -16.47 30.79
N ALA A 49 6.96 -15.92 30.40
CA ALA A 49 5.75 -15.89 31.22
C ALA A 49 4.53 -16.27 30.37
N ILE A 50 3.68 -17.12 30.92
CA ILE A 50 2.40 -17.53 30.32
C ILE A 50 1.29 -17.06 31.26
N TYR A 51 0.39 -16.24 30.73
CA TYR A 51 -0.73 -15.67 31.45
C TYR A 51 -2.05 -16.14 30.83
N GLU A 52 -3.02 -16.51 31.66
CA GLU A 52 -4.41 -16.77 31.28
C GLU A 52 -5.28 -15.62 31.83
N GLY A 53 -6.12 -15.03 30.99
CA GLY A 53 -7.04 -13.96 31.41
C GLY A 53 -8.20 -14.52 32.22
N GLU A 54 -8.64 -13.79 33.26
CA GLU A 54 -9.78 -14.19 34.09
C GLU A 54 -11.12 -13.62 33.61
N ASP A 55 -11.12 -12.70 32.64
CA ASP A 55 -12.35 -12.05 32.19
C ASP A 55 -13.19 -12.98 31.29
N SER A 56 -14.51 -12.88 31.41
CA SER A 56 -15.45 -13.50 30.47
C SER A 56 -15.41 -12.80 29.11
N GLU A 57 -15.80 -13.49 28.05
CA GLU A 57 -15.91 -12.89 26.71
C GLU A 57 -16.73 -11.58 26.74
N PRO A 58 -16.28 -10.53 26.02
CA PRO A 58 -17.00 -9.27 25.97
C PRO A 58 -18.38 -9.47 25.35
N SER A 59 -19.38 -8.72 25.86
CA SER A 59 -20.73 -8.85 25.35
C SER A 59 -20.81 -8.48 23.85
N PRO A 60 -21.64 -9.17 23.05
CA PRO A 60 -21.76 -8.88 21.63
C PRO A 60 -22.11 -7.42 21.32
N ALA A 61 -22.88 -6.76 22.20
CA ALA A 61 -23.24 -5.35 22.06
C ALA A 61 -22.04 -4.40 22.21
N ILE A 62 -21.10 -4.69 23.11
CA ILE A 62 -19.87 -3.90 23.27
C ILE A 62 -18.97 -4.07 22.05
N VAL A 63 -18.80 -5.31 21.58
CA VAL A 63 -18.02 -5.63 20.38
C VAL A 63 -18.60 -4.90 19.17
N GLU A 64 -19.91 -4.94 18.99
CA GLU A 64 -20.57 -4.26 17.87
C GLU A 64 -20.43 -2.74 17.94
N ARG A 65 -20.62 -2.13 19.11
CA ARG A 65 -20.38 -0.69 19.30
C ARG A 65 -18.94 -0.30 18.96
N HIS A 66 -17.97 -1.15 19.31
CA HIS A 66 -16.55 -0.92 18.99
C HIS A 66 -16.31 -0.99 17.48
N ARG A 67 -16.86 -2.00 16.78
CA ARG A 67 -16.78 -2.12 15.31
C ARG A 67 -17.37 -0.91 14.60
N GLN A 68 -18.54 -0.44 15.03
CA GLN A 68 -19.18 0.77 14.49
C GLN A 68 -18.29 2.00 14.66
N LYS A 69 -17.65 2.15 15.82
CA LYS A 69 -16.70 3.25 16.06
C LYS A 69 -15.48 3.16 15.12
N MET A 70 -14.92 1.97 14.90
CA MET A 70 -13.80 1.78 13.97
C MET A 70 -14.17 2.11 12.52
N ALA A 71 -15.40 1.80 12.12
CA ALA A 71 -15.87 1.98 10.75
C ALA A 71 -16.32 3.42 10.43
N VAL A 72 -16.51 4.28 11.44
CA VAL A 72 -17.24 5.55 11.30
C VAL A 72 -16.68 6.45 10.19
N GLU A 73 -15.37 6.54 10.07
CA GLU A 73 -14.69 7.44 9.12
C GLU A 73 -14.96 7.11 7.64
N LEU A 74 -15.27 5.84 7.33
CA LEU A 74 -15.56 5.38 5.97
C LEU A 74 -17.04 5.05 5.76
N THR A 75 -17.91 5.44 6.69
CA THR A 75 -19.35 5.21 6.56
C THR A 75 -19.88 5.88 5.30
N ASN A 76 -20.56 5.12 4.45
CA ASN A 76 -21.11 5.56 3.15
C ASN A 76 -20.06 5.88 2.07
N VAL A 77 -18.79 5.54 2.25
CA VAL A 77 -17.76 5.78 1.22
C VAL A 77 -18.07 5.07 -0.10
N GLU A 78 -18.80 3.95 -0.04
CA GLU A 78 -19.26 3.18 -1.19
C GLU A 78 -20.27 3.89 -2.08
N LYS A 79 -20.87 5.00 -1.61
CA LYS A 79 -21.79 5.83 -2.40
C LYS A 79 -21.06 6.81 -3.33
N LEU A 80 -19.75 6.94 -3.20
CA LEU A 80 -18.95 7.79 -4.06
C LEU A 80 -18.69 7.10 -5.40
N ASP A 81 -19.42 7.51 -6.43
CA ASP A 81 -19.25 6.97 -7.79
C ASP A 81 -17.82 7.16 -8.29
N GLY A 82 -17.26 6.13 -8.93
CA GLY A 82 -15.92 6.16 -9.51
C GLY A 82 -14.78 6.33 -8.49
N THR A 83 -15.03 6.07 -7.21
CA THR A 83 -14.04 6.20 -6.13
C THR A 83 -13.68 4.83 -5.57
N TYR A 84 -12.39 4.56 -5.42
CA TYR A 84 -11.86 3.28 -4.98
C TYR A 84 -10.89 3.49 -3.79
N PRO A 85 -11.37 3.46 -2.54
CA PRO A 85 -10.52 3.65 -1.36
C PRO A 85 -9.41 2.59 -1.28
N PHE A 86 -8.17 3.05 -1.10
CA PHE A 86 -7.02 2.17 -0.95
C PHE A 86 -6.87 1.68 0.50
N SER A 87 -7.76 0.77 0.90
CA SER A 87 -7.75 0.15 2.23
C SER A 87 -6.57 -0.80 2.42
N ILE A 88 -6.32 -1.25 3.66
CA ILE A 88 -5.31 -2.28 3.95
C ILE A 88 -5.61 -3.57 3.18
N GLU A 89 -6.88 -3.99 3.09
CA GLU A 89 -7.30 -5.17 2.33
C GLU A 89 -6.89 -5.04 0.85
N MET A 90 -7.17 -3.89 0.24
CA MET A 90 -6.79 -3.62 -1.15
C MET A 90 -5.27 -3.59 -1.32
N ALA A 91 -4.56 -2.92 -0.41
CA ALA A 91 -3.11 -2.80 -0.42
C ALA A 91 -2.42 -4.17 -0.35
N VAL A 92 -2.91 -5.09 0.49
CA VAL A 92 -2.39 -6.45 0.60
C VAL A 92 -2.68 -7.24 -0.67
N ARG A 93 -3.92 -7.21 -1.17
CA ARG A 93 -4.33 -7.93 -2.39
C ARG A 93 -3.48 -7.51 -3.60
N ALA A 94 -3.24 -6.22 -3.77
CA ALA A 94 -2.53 -5.66 -4.92
C ALA A 94 -1.05 -5.34 -4.64
N TYR A 95 -0.48 -5.85 -3.53
CA TYR A 95 0.87 -5.48 -3.10
C TYR A 95 1.92 -5.73 -4.18
N ARG A 96 1.91 -6.91 -4.79
CA ARG A 96 2.89 -7.34 -5.80
C ARG A 96 2.99 -6.38 -7.01
N ILE A 97 1.86 -6.01 -7.61
CA ILE A 97 1.85 -5.08 -8.74
C ILE A 97 2.21 -3.65 -8.31
N ASN A 98 1.78 -3.21 -7.12
CA ASN A 98 2.13 -1.89 -6.61
C ASN A 98 3.63 -1.78 -6.30
N ASP A 99 4.24 -2.82 -5.72
CA ASP A 99 5.68 -2.89 -5.49
C ASP A 99 6.46 -2.88 -6.81
N TYR A 100 6.05 -3.71 -7.77
CA TYR A 100 6.64 -3.71 -9.11
C TYR A 100 6.64 -2.31 -9.75
N LEU A 101 5.48 -1.64 -9.77
CA LEU A 101 5.36 -0.30 -10.33
C LEU A 101 6.05 0.78 -9.48
N HIS A 102 6.19 0.57 -8.17
CA HIS A 102 6.96 1.46 -7.29
C HIS A 102 8.43 1.48 -7.69
N ARG A 103 9.00 0.31 -8.00
CA ARG A 103 10.42 0.15 -8.41
C ARG A 103 10.77 0.87 -9.72
N MET A 104 9.80 1.45 -10.42
CA MET A 104 10.05 2.41 -11.51
C MET A 104 10.87 3.64 -11.07
N VAL A 105 11.04 3.88 -9.77
CA VAL A 105 12.01 4.88 -9.25
C VAL A 105 13.47 4.47 -9.48
N GLU A 106 13.76 3.18 -9.61
CA GLU A 106 15.10 2.61 -9.85
C GLU A 106 15.45 2.67 -11.34
N PRO A 107 16.60 3.26 -11.75
CA PRO A 107 17.00 3.30 -13.15
C PRO A 107 17.10 1.94 -13.82
N GLU A 108 17.75 0.96 -13.17
CA GLU A 108 17.96 -0.38 -13.71
C GLU A 108 16.63 -1.11 -13.97
N HIS A 109 15.67 -0.94 -13.06
CA HIS A 109 14.33 -1.51 -13.21
C HIS A 109 13.59 -0.90 -14.42
N ARG A 110 13.66 0.43 -14.59
CA ARG A 110 13.07 1.10 -15.77
C ARG A 110 13.70 0.62 -17.07
N GLU A 111 15.02 0.48 -17.12
CA GLU A 111 15.71 0.05 -18.33
C GLU A 111 15.44 -1.43 -18.62
N ALA A 112 15.30 -2.28 -17.59
CA ALA A 112 14.85 -3.66 -17.76
C ALA A 112 13.44 -3.73 -18.35
N PHE A 113 12.49 -2.98 -17.78
CA PHE A 113 11.11 -2.90 -18.27
C PHE A 113 11.04 -2.41 -19.72
N LYS A 114 11.75 -1.33 -20.07
CA LYS A 114 11.77 -0.80 -21.45
C LYS A 114 12.42 -1.74 -22.45
N ARG A 115 13.42 -2.51 -22.02
CA ARG A 115 14.15 -3.44 -22.89
C ARG A 115 13.32 -4.68 -23.19
N ASP A 116 12.67 -5.25 -22.18
CA ASP A 116 11.85 -6.46 -22.30
C ASP A 116 10.82 -6.52 -21.16
N GLU A 117 9.58 -6.12 -21.46
CA GLU A 117 8.49 -6.07 -20.49
C GLU A 117 8.19 -7.46 -19.92
N GLU A 118 8.10 -8.49 -20.76
CA GLU A 118 7.73 -9.84 -20.34
C GLU A 118 8.80 -10.49 -19.44
N ALA A 119 10.08 -10.32 -19.79
CA ALA A 119 11.16 -10.78 -18.92
C ALA A 119 11.16 -10.06 -17.56
N SER A 120 10.84 -8.76 -17.56
CA SER A 120 10.76 -7.97 -16.31
C SER A 120 9.57 -8.38 -15.45
N PHE A 121 8.43 -8.71 -16.05
CA PHE A 121 7.25 -9.22 -15.37
C PHE A 121 7.50 -10.60 -14.76
N GLU A 122 8.15 -11.49 -15.51
CA GLU A 122 8.50 -12.84 -15.06
C GLU A 122 9.45 -12.78 -13.86
N ALA A 123 10.50 -11.95 -13.95
CA ALA A 123 11.45 -11.75 -12.85
C ALA A 123 10.80 -11.19 -11.58
N ALA A 124 9.71 -10.43 -11.71
CA ALA A 124 8.92 -9.89 -10.61
C ALA A 124 7.81 -10.84 -10.11
N GLY A 125 7.61 -11.98 -10.76
CA GLY A 125 6.59 -12.96 -10.38
C GLY A 125 5.14 -12.45 -10.55
N LEU A 126 4.91 -11.48 -11.45
CA LEU A 126 3.55 -10.97 -11.71
C LEU A 126 2.64 -12.07 -12.23
N THR A 127 1.35 -12.03 -11.85
CA THR A 127 0.34 -12.93 -12.42
C THR A 127 0.01 -12.51 -13.85
N GLU A 128 -0.55 -13.41 -14.67
CA GLU A 128 -0.93 -13.05 -16.03
C GLU A 128 -1.94 -11.89 -16.09
N GLN A 129 -2.87 -11.81 -15.13
CA GLN A 129 -3.79 -10.68 -15.06
C GLN A 129 -3.05 -9.35 -14.82
N GLU A 130 -2.06 -9.32 -13.92
CA GLU A 130 -1.27 -8.13 -13.65
C GLU A 130 -0.43 -7.73 -14.86
N ARG A 131 0.19 -8.72 -15.54
CA ARG A 131 0.95 -8.51 -16.77
C ARG A 131 0.08 -7.90 -17.85
N ASP A 132 -1.08 -8.50 -18.09
CA ASP A 132 -2.01 -8.05 -19.12
C ASP A 132 -2.51 -6.62 -18.88
N LEU A 133 -2.84 -6.28 -17.63
CA LEU A 133 -3.25 -4.93 -17.25
C LEU A 133 -2.15 -3.89 -17.55
N ILE A 134 -0.88 -4.21 -17.24
CA ILE A 134 0.26 -3.32 -17.52
C ILE A 134 0.53 -3.25 -19.02
N ARG A 135 0.56 -4.41 -19.71
CA ARG A 135 0.84 -4.56 -21.14
C ARG A 135 -0.12 -3.74 -21.98
N ARG A 136 -1.43 -3.80 -21.69
CA ARG A 136 -2.48 -3.06 -22.39
C ARG A 136 -2.60 -1.61 -21.97
N ARG A 137 -1.86 -1.19 -20.93
CA ARG A 137 -2.01 0.14 -20.29
C ARG A 137 -3.46 0.39 -19.93
N ASP A 138 -4.12 -0.62 -19.37
CA ASP A 138 -5.51 -0.53 -18.95
C ASP A 138 -5.58 0.28 -17.65
N TRP A 139 -5.47 1.60 -17.76
CA TRP A 139 -5.40 2.52 -16.62
C TRP A 139 -6.58 2.37 -15.66
N ARG A 140 -7.78 2.15 -16.23
CA ARG A 140 -8.99 1.96 -15.45
C ARG A 140 -9.03 0.57 -14.84
N GLY A 141 -8.64 -0.47 -15.57
CA GLY A 141 -8.50 -1.83 -15.06
C GLY A 141 -7.47 -1.93 -13.93
N LEU A 142 -6.33 -1.26 -14.05
CA LEU A 142 -5.30 -1.17 -13.00
C LEU A 142 -5.86 -0.51 -11.73
N LEU A 143 -6.62 0.58 -11.86
CA LEU A 143 -7.28 1.23 -10.73
C LEU A 143 -8.30 0.29 -10.07
N HIS A 144 -9.16 -0.38 -10.85
CA HIS A 144 -10.13 -1.35 -10.34
C HIS A 144 -9.46 -2.58 -9.70
N TYR A 145 -8.28 -2.99 -10.18
CA TYR A 145 -7.53 -4.12 -9.64
C TYR A 145 -6.97 -3.82 -8.25
N GLY A 146 -6.69 -2.55 -7.95
CA GLY A 146 -6.11 -2.10 -6.69
C GLY A 146 -4.75 -1.42 -6.83
N VAL A 147 -4.35 -1.01 -8.03
CA VAL A 147 -3.14 -0.18 -8.18
C VAL A 147 -3.43 1.23 -7.71
N ILE A 148 -2.67 1.72 -6.73
CA ILE A 148 -2.83 3.10 -6.27
C ILE A 148 -2.35 4.07 -7.37
N PHE A 149 -3.09 5.15 -7.59
CA PHE A 149 -2.88 6.08 -8.71
C PHE A 149 -1.41 6.55 -8.87
N PHE A 150 -0.70 6.79 -7.77
CA PHE A 150 0.69 7.25 -7.80
C PHE A 150 1.68 6.24 -8.43
N MET A 151 1.29 4.97 -8.56
CA MET A 151 2.06 3.98 -9.31
C MET A 151 1.76 4.03 -10.81
N LEU A 152 0.51 4.35 -11.18
CA LEU A 152 0.12 4.62 -12.58
C LEU A 152 0.82 5.85 -13.12
N GLU A 153 0.97 6.88 -12.27
CA GLU A 153 1.72 8.09 -12.61
C GLU A 153 3.19 7.78 -12.93
N LYS A 154 3.83 6.89 -12.17
CA LYS A 154 5.21 6.42 -12.45
C LYS A 154 5.27 5.64 -13.75
N LEU A 155 4.36 4.68 -13.94
CA LEU A 155 4.28 3.92 -15.19
C LEU A 155 4.12 4.87 -16.38
N GLY A 156 3.21 5.84 -16.28
CA GLY A 156 3.00 6.84 -17.31
C GLY A 156 4.27 7.64 -17.63
N ALA A 157 4.99 8.11 -16.60
CA ALA A 157 6.27 8.80 -16.80
C ALA A 157 7.31 7.92 -17.51
N VAL A 158 7.38 6.62 -17.20
CA VAL A 158 8.31 5.67 -17.83
C VAL A 158 7.92 5.38 -19.28
N THR A 159 6.62 5.34 -19.59
CA THR A 159 6.09 5.04 -20.94
C THR A 159 5.78 6.28 -21.77
N GLY A 160 6.12 7.49 -21.30
CA GLY A 160 5.88 8.75 -22.02
C GLY A 160 4.40 9.20 -22.06
N VAL A 161 3.57 8.68 -21.16
CA VAL A 161 2.15 9.01 -21.02
C VAL A 161 2.00 10.10 -19.97
N SER A 162 1.35 11.22 -20.34
CA SER A 162 1.08 12.31 -19.39
C SER A 162 -0.09 11.98 -18.47
N ASN A 163 -0.15 12.63 -17.30
CA ASN A 163 -1.26 12.41 -16.35
C ASN A 163 -2.62 12.69 -17.00
N LEU A 164 -2.72 13.68 -17.89
CA LEU A 164 -3.97 14.00 -18.57
C LEU A 164 -4.46 12.87 -19.49
N HIS A 165 -3.56 12.11 -20.11
CA HIS A 165 -3.97 10.93 -20.89
C HIS A 165 -4.53 9.85 -19.96
N ILE A 166 -3.92 9.63 -18.80
CA ILE A 166 -4.40 8.67 -17.80
C ILE A 166 -5.79 9.08 -17.31
N TYR A 167 -5.99 10.36 -16.97
CA TYR A 167 -7.30 10.87 -16.54
C TYR A 167 -8.38 10.75 -17.62
N ALA A 168 -8.05 11.08 -18.88
CA ALA A 168 -8.97 10.93 -20.00
C ALA A 168 -9.39 9.47 -20.20
N ALA A 169 -8.42 8.54 -20.16
CA ALA A 169 -8.67 7.11 -20.26
C ALA A 169 -9.57 6.59 -19.11
N MET A 170 -9.35 7.06 -17.88
CA MET A 170 -10.19 6.70 -16.74
C MET A 170 -11.65 7.20 -16.89
N ARG A 171 -11.84 8.37 -17.51
CA ARG A 171 -13.16 8.93 -17.84
C ARG A 171 -13.78 8.34 -19.12
N GLY A 172 -13.04 7.53 -19.88
CA GLY A 172 -13.53 6.91 -21.11
C GLY A 172 -13.73 7.90 -22.26
N GLU A 173 -12.98 8.99 -22.28
CA GLU A 173 -13.08 10.04 -23.30
C GLU A 173 -11.72 10.33 -23.95
N THR A 174 -11.72 11.02 -25.09
CA THR A 174 -10.47 11.43 -25.73
C THR A 174 -9.77 12.51 -24.91
N LEU A 175 -8.46 12.67 -25.11
CA LEU A 175 -7.70 13.72 -24.44
C LEU A 175 -8.26 15.11 -24.73
N GLU A 176 -8.71 15.38 -25.96
CA GLU A 176 -9.30 16.67 -26.35
C GLU A 176 -10.61 16.93 -25.60
N ALA A 177 -11.48 15.91 -25.50
CA ALA A 177 -12.71 16.00 -24.73
C ALA A 177 -12.43 16.26 -23.25
N PHE A 178 -11.44 15.57 -22.68
CA PHE A 178 -11.00 15.79 -21.31
C PHE A 178 -10.45 17.20 -21.10
N GLN A 179 -9.59 17.69 -21.99
CA GLN A 179 -9.01 19.03 -21.89
C GLN A 179 -10.06 20.14 -21.94
N LYS A 180 -11.17 19.98 -22.68
CA LYS A 180 -12.29 20.93 -22.69
C LYS A 180 -12.95 21.12 -21.32
N THR A 181 -12.79 20.15 -20.41
CA THR A 181 -13.31 20.25 -19.04
C THR A 181 -12.35 20.93 -18.06
N ARG A 182 -11.17 21.37 -18.53
CA ARG A 182 -10.13 22.02 -17.71
C ARG A 182 -10.12 23.53 -17.93
N ASN A 183 -9.80 24.28 -16.88
CA ASN A 183 -9.71 25.75 -16.97
C ASN A 183 -8.47 26.24 -17.76
N ALA A 184 -7.46 25.39 -17.93
CA ALA A 184 -6.25 25.67 -18.71
C ALA A 184 -6.00 24.51 -19.71
N PRO A 185 -6.76 24.46 -20.81
CA PRO A 185 -6.53 23.46 -21.86
C PRO A 185 -5.13 23.66 -22.45
N GLY A 186 -4.30 22.61 -22.47
CA GLY A 186 -2.92 22.64 -22.96
C GLY A 186 -1.83 22.34 -21.92
N ALA A 187 -2.14 22.33 -20.63
CA ALA A 187 -1.17 22.01 -19.57
C ALA A 187 -0.93 20.49 -19.44
N LEU A 188 -0.22 19.89 -20.41
CA LEU A 188 0.24 18.52 -20.30
C LEU A 188 1.41 18.45 -19.32
N TYR A 189 1.28 17.63 -18.27
CA TYR A 189 2.33 17.39 -17.28
C TYR A 189 2.49 15.90 -16.97
N SER A 190 3.68 15.57 -16.46
CA SER A 190 4.09 14.25 -15.98
C SER A 190 5.07 14.46 -14.83
N VAL A 191 5.30 13.42 -14.02
CA VAL A 191 6.35 13.41 -12.98
C VAL A 191 7.73 13.01 -13.50
N ALA A 192 7.87 12.88 -14.82
CA ALA A 192 9.12 12.51 -15.45
C ALA A 192 10.22 13.57 -15.21
N GLY A 193 11.43 13.11 -14.88
CA GLY A 193 12.59 13.98 -14.59
C GLY A 193 13.24 14.57 -15.86
N LYS A 194 14.29 15.38 -15.69
CA LYS A 194 14.96 16.15 -16.77
C LYS A 194 15.49 15.34 -17.99
N GLY A 195 15.42 14.00 -17.97
CA GLY A 195 15.85 13.11 -19.06
C GLY A 195 14.72 12.48 -19.88
N SER A 196 13.45 12.80 -19.63
CA SER A 196 12.32 12.21 -20.36
C SER A 196 12.02 12.92 -21.69
N GLN A 197 11.78 12.14 -22.74
CA GLN A 197 11.39 12.62 -24.07
C GLN A 197 9.97 13.19 -24.09
N ASN A 198 9.61 13.87 -25.19
CA ASN A 198 8.31 14.50 -25.42
C ASN A 198 7.14 13.55 -25.16
N LEU A 199 6.17 14.01 -24.38
CA LEU A 199 4.94 13.28 -24.05
C LEU A 199 4.05 13.18 -25.30
N SER A 200 4.02 12.03 -25.98
CA SER A 200 3.12 11.79 -27.12
C SER A 200 2.68 10.32 -27.20
N TRP A 201 1.50 10.02 -26.64
CA TRP A 201 0.95 8.66 -26.64
C TRP A 201 -0.10 8.44 -27.74
N ASP A 202 -0.79 9.48 -28.21
CA ASP A 202 -1.91 9.34 -29.14
C ASP A 202 -1.65 10.03 -30.49
N LYS A 203 -0.61 9.59 -31.21
CA LYS A 203 -0.52 9.85 -32.65
C LYS A 203 -1.29 8.75 -33.36
N SER A 204 -2.39 9.12 -34.00
CA SER A 204 -3.21 8.30 -34.88
C SER A 204 -2.36 7.45 -35.84
N GLY A 205 -2.19 6.16 -35.51
CA GLY A 205 -1.30 5.29 -36.29
C GLY A 205 -1.28 3.80 -35.96
N SER A 206 -2.18 3.28 -35.11
CA SER A 206 -2.34 1.82 -34.95
C SER A 206 -3.67 1.35 -35.54
N PRO A 207 -3.68 0.29 -36.36
CA PRO A 207 -4.87 -0.12 -37.09
C PRO A 207 -5.92 -0.65 -36.11
N LYS A 208 -7.19 -0.27 -36.34
CA LYS A 208 -8.34 -0.86 -35.66
C LYS A 208 -8.29 -2.39 -35.83
N GLN A 209 -8.29 -3.11 -34.71
CA GLN A 209 -8.84 -4.45 -34.60
C GLN A 209 -9.95 -4.41 -33.56
#